data_AF-G7VIB8-F1
#
_entry.id   AF-G7VIB8-F1
#
_cell.length_a   1.000
_cell.length_b   1.000
_cell.length_c   1.000
_cell.angle_alpha   90.00
_cell.angle_beta   90.00
_cell.angle_gamma   90.00
#
_symmetry.space_group_name_H-M   'P 1'
#
loop_
_entity.id
_entity.type
_entity.pdbx_description
1 polymer ?
#
loop_
_entity_poly.entity_id
_entity_poly.type
_entity_poly.pdbx_seq_one_letter_code
_entity_poly.pdbx_strand_id
1 'polypeptide(L)'
;MRGPTIALVIGIAIVVIAAAIALQYLTAPSGGGGGGAQPPATPTQTQTSQQTGTSAPPSGGGGPIQYDPQLAAKGKQYFNEIGCTSCHSIKSLGISGGNVGPDLSKALLGNPGQAGSVIDKYFKENGLDNPAADPQKAAQLLAQFLTNPPDYAGTMKTMVNTYKNAYPDWATERVPALVEMLKEAAK
;
A
#
# COMPACT_ATOMS: atom_id res chain seq x y z
N MET A 1 54.25 -24.52 36.16
CA MET A 1 53.55 -23.46 36.93
C MET A 1 52.54 -22.82 36.00
N ARG A 2 51.24 -22.99 36.26
CA ARG A 2 50.14 -22.63 35.35
C ARG A 2 49.74 -21.17 35.55
N GLY A 3 49.77 -20.37 34.48
CA GLY A 3 49.15 -19.04 34.42
C GLY A 3 47.79 -19.07 33.71
N PRO A 4 46.91 -18.09 33.97
CA PRO A 4 45.79 -17.75 33.07
C PRO A 4 45.68 -16.21 32.89
N THR A 5 45.70 -15.55 31.73
CA THR A 5 45.06 -15.77 30.40
C THR A 5 43.55 -15.99 30.44
N ILE A 6 42.81 -15.24 31.26
CA ILE A 6 41.33 -15.19 31.23
C ILE A 6 40.87 -13.72 31.30
N ALA A 7 41.22 -12.92 30.29
CA ALA A 7 40.65 -11.58 30.14
C ALA A 7 40.53 -11.09 28.68
N LEU A 8 41.08 -11.81 27.70
CA LEU A 8 41.18 -11.34 26.30
C LEU A 8 40.38 -12.18 25.29
N VAL A 9 39.47 -13.06 25.74
CA VAL A 9 38.82 -14.05 24.84
C VAL A 9 37.38 -13.67 24.45
N ILE A 10 36.77 -12.62 25.02
CA ILE A 10 35.36 -12.30 24.73
C ILE A 10 35.20 -11.23 23.63
N GLY A 11 36.27 -10.53 23.23
CA GLY A 11 36.21 -9.43 22.24
C GLY A 11 36.33 -9.82 20.76
N ILE A 12 36.68 -11.06 20.42
CA ILE A 12 37.07 -11.46 19.04
C ILE A 12 36.05 -12.42 18.38
N ALA A 13 34.90 -12.67 19.02
CA ALA A 13 33.91 -13.62 18.49
C ALA A 13 32.81 -13.01 17.59
N ILE A 14 32.77 -11.68 17.38
CA ILE A 14 31.65 -11.02 16.66
C ILE A 14 32.04 -10.53 15.25
N VAL A 15 33.32 -10.52 14.86
CA VAL A 15 33.77 -9.89 13.60
C VAL A 15 34.04 -10.90 12.46
N VAL A 16 33.89 -12.21 12.67
CA VAL A 16 34.26 -13.25 11.66
C VAL A 16 33.06 -13.85 10.89
N ILE A 17 31.81 -13.43 11.16
CA ILE A 17 30.61 -13.97 10.48
C ILE A 17 30.18 -13.11 9.26
N ALA A 18 31.10 -12.34 8.69
CA ALA A 18 30.81 -11.46 7.55
C ALA A 18 31.86 -11.53 6.44
N ALA A 19 32.32 -12.72 6.02
CA ALA A 19 33.22 -12.82 4.84
C ALA A 19 33.37 -14.21 4.19
N ALA A 20 32.46 -15.18 4.37
CA ALA A 20 32.78 -16.56 4.01
C ALA A 20 31.64 -17.41 3.42
N ILE A 21 30.87 -16.92 2.43
CA ILE A 21 30.16 -17.81 1.48
C ILE A 21 30.13 -17.16 0.09
N ALA A 22 31.31 -16.94 -0.49
CA ALA A 22 31.47 -16.50 -1.88
C ALA A 22 32.57 -17.31 -2.55
N LEU A 23 32.52 -18.65 -2.48
CA LEU A 23 33.56 -19.47 -3.11
C LEU A 23 33.20 -20.95 -3.32
N GLN A 24 32.01 -21.29 -3.82
CA GLN A 24 31.66 -22.72 -3.96
C GLN A 24 30.99 -23.19 -5.25
N TYR A 25 31.09 -22.54 -6.42
CA TYR A 25 30.66 -23.20 -7.67
C TYR A 25 31.48 -22.87 -8.93
N LEU A 26 32.82 -22.79 -8.81
CA LEU A 26 33.72 -22.93 -9.98
C LEU A 26 34.21 -24.38 -10.09
N THR A 27 33.52 -25.20 -10.87
CA THR A 27 34.07 -26.46 -11.39
C THR A 27 33.66 -26.64 -12.84
N ALA A 28 34.59 -26.37 -13.75
CA ALA A 28 34.51 -26.77 -15.15
C ALA A 28 35.07 -28.19 -15.33
N PRO A 29 34.50 -29.01 -16.22
CA PRO A 29 35.24 -30.07 -16.87
C PRO A 29 35.46 -29.76 -18.36
N SER A 30 36.73 -29.80 -18.74
CA SER A 30 37.24 -29.79 -20.11
C SER A 30 37.11 -31.18 -20.73
N GLY A 31 36.52 -31.30 -21.91
CA GLY A 31 36.52 -32.54 -22.71
C GLY A 31 35.98 -32.27 -24.11
N GLY A 32 36.88 -32.20 -25.09
CA GLY A 32 36.57 -31.79 -26.47
C GLY A 32 36.09 -32.92 -27.39
N GLY A 33 35.58 -32.51 -28.56
CA GLY A 33 35.53 -33.37 -29.75
C GLY A 33 34.30 -33.19 -30.65
N GLY A 34 34.47 -32.43 -31.74
CA GLY A 34 33.94 -32.82 -33.06
C GLY A 34 32.55 -32.35 -33.49
N GLY A 35 32.54 -31.33 -34.36
CA GLY A 35 31.77 -31.33 -35.62
C GLY A 35 30.24 -31.21 -35.58
N GLY A 36 29.73 -30.09 -36.09
CA GLY A 36 28.34 -29.97 -36.54
C GLY A 36 27.79 -28.54 -36.45
N ALA A 37 27.59 -27.90 -37.59
CA ALA A 37 27.00 -26.59 -37.70
C ALA A 37 25.48 -26.61 -37.40
N GLN A 38 25.00 -25.70 -36.55
CA GLN A 38 23.65 -25.14 -36.61
C GLN A 38 23.59 -23.84 -35.75
N PRO A 39 23.01 -22.73 -36.24
CA PRO A 39 23.05 -21.45 -35.55
C PRO A 39 21.99 -21.39 -34.42
N PRO A 40 22.31 -20.88 -33.21
CA PRO A 40 21.28 -20.54 -32.24
C PRO A 40 20.78 -19.10 -32.43
N ALA A 41 19.46 -18.98 -32.39
CA ALA A 41 18.70 -17.76 -32.48
C ALA A 41 19.07 -16.74 -31.38
N THR A 42 19.09 -15.48 -31.78
CA THR A 42 19.16 -14.29 -30.94
C THR A 42 18.06 -14.31 -29.87
N PRO A 43 18.34 -14.13 -28.56
CA PRO A 43 17.30 -13.76 -27.62
C PRO A 43 16.96 -12.28 -27.82
N THR A 44 15.93 -12.04 -28.62
CA THR A 44 15.20 -10.78 -28.66
C THR A 44 14.65 -10.52 -27.26
N GLN A 45 15.15 -9.48 -26.60
CA GLN A 45 14.52 -8.93 -25.40
C GLN A 45 13.19 -8.30 -25.84
N THR A 46 12.10 -9.04 -25.68
CA THR A 46 10.75 -8.47 -25.67
C THR A 46 10.61 -7.67 -24.39
N GLN A 47 10.99 -6.40 -24.44
CA GLN A 47 10.52 -5.42 -23.50
C GLN A 47 9.03 -5.19 -23.79
N THR A 48 8.16 -5.85 -23.02
CA THR A 48 6.76 -5.45 -22.94
C THR A 48 6.72 -4.12 -22.18
N SER A 49 6.84 -3.03 -22.93
CA SER A 49 6.19 -1.77 -22.58
C SER A 49 4.70 -1.92 -22.84
N GLN A 50 3.88 -1.80 -21.79
CA GLN A 50 2.42 -1.57 -21.74
C GLN A 50 2.00 -1.87 -20.28
N GLN A 51 1.41 -0.99 -19.47
CA GLN A 51 0.45 0.07 -19.77
C GLN A 51 0.63 1.28 -18.83
N THR A 52 0.77 2.45 -19.43
CA THR A 52 0.23 3.72 -18.94
C THR A 52 -1.16 3.89 -19.56
N GLY A 53 -2.14 4.35 -18.78
CA GLY A 53 -3.38 4.93 -19.33
C GLY A 53 -4.68 4.31 -18.83
N THR A 54 -5.27 4.97 -17.82
CA THR A 54 -6.70 5.25 -17.68
C THR A 54 -7.68 4.17 -18.13
N SER A 55 -7.98 3.22 -17.24
CA SER A 55 -9.28 2.55 -17.29
C SER A 55 -10.25 3.35 -16.44
N ALA A 56 -11.24 3.97 -17.08
CA ALA A 56 -12.44 4.44 -16.40
C ALA A 56 -13.04 3.28 -15.58
N PRO A 57 -13.57 3.50 -14.36
CA PRO A 57 -14.10 2.40 -13.57
C PRO A 57 -15.31 1.79 -14.28
N PRO A 58 -15.47 0.45 -14.27
CA PRO A 58 -16.76 -0.16 -14.61
C PRO A 58 -17.80 0.35 -13.59
N SER A 59 -18.79 1.08 -14.08
CA SER A 59 -20.00 1.39 -13.31
C SER A 59 -20.82 0.12 -13.14
N GLY A 60 -21.11 -0.22 -11.88
CA GLY A 60 -22.15 -1.17 -11.50
C GLY A 60 -21.66 -2.61 -11.39
N GLY A 61 -21.63 -3.11 -10.16
CA GLY A 61 -21.60 -4.55 -9.90
C GLY A 61 -21.19 -4.86 -8.47
N GLY A 62 -22.16 -5.31 -7.67
CA GLY A 62 -21.97 -5.87 -6.31
C GLY A 62 -21.16 -7.16 -6.35
N GLY A 63 -19.87 -7.04 -6.64
CA GLY A 63 -18.87 -8.08 -6.61
C GLY A 63 -17.90 -7.88 -5.44
N PRO A 64 -16.96 -8.83 -5.23
CA PRO A 64 -15.96 -8.72 -4.18
C PRO A 64 -15.12 -7.46 -4.35
N ILE A 65 -14.82 -6.76 -3.24
CA ILE A 65 -14.00 -5.55 -3.25
C ILE A 65 -12.60 -5.90 -3.80
N GLN A 66 -12.30 -5.37 -5.00
CA GLN A 66 -10.98 -5.48 -5.63
C GLN A 66 -10.16 -4.23 -5.31
N TYR A 67 -8.85 -4.41 -5.11
CA TYR A 67 -7.90 -3.33 -4.88
C TYR A 67 -6.56 -3.61 -5.54
N ASP A 68 -5.79 -2.56 -5.82
CA ASP A 68 -4.40 -2.65 -6.25
C ASP A 68 -3.48 -2.80 -5.02
N PRO A 69 -2.77 -3.92 -4.84
CA PRO A 69 -1.95 -4.17 -3.66
C PRO A 69 -0.72 -3.25 -3.56
N GLN A 70 -0.13 -2.84 -4.69
CA GLN A 70 1.02 -1.93 -4.67
C GLN A 70 0.58 -0.53 -4.25
N LEU A 71 -0.56 -0.08 -4.77
CA LEU A 71 -1.11 1.24 -4.46
C LEU A 71 -1.67 1.27 -3.04
N ALA A 72 -2.28 0.18 -2.57
CA ALA A 72 -2.70 0.03 -1.17
C ALA A 72 -1.51 0.01 -0.20
N ALA A 73 -0.36 -0.58 -0.59
CA ALA A 73 0.86 -0.50 0.20
C ALA A 73 1.38 0.94 0.34
N LYS A 74 1.39 1.72 -0.76
CA LYS A 74 1.67 3.16 -0.71
C LYS A 74 0.67 3.90 0.16
N GLY A 75 -0.61 3.53 0.10
CA GLY A 75 -1.67 4.12 0.92
C GLY A 75 -1.39 3.98 2.40
N LYS A 76 -0.93 2.80 2.85
CA LYS A 76 -0.52 2.56 4.24
C LYS A 76 0.66 3.46 4.66
N GLN A 77 1.64 3.65 3.77
CA GLN A 77 2.77 4.56 4.03
C GLN A 77 2.28 6.00 4.17
N TYR A 78 1.51 6.49 3.19
CA TYR A 78 0.96 7.84 3.21
C TYR A 78 0.05 8.09 4.41
N PHE A 79 -0.79 7.14 4.79
CA PHE A 79 -1.67 7.26 5.95
C PHE A 79 -0.88 7.53 7.24
N ASN A 80 0.30 6.92 7.38
CA ASN A 80 1.21 7.17 8.49
C ASN A 80 1.97 8.50 8.33
N GLU A 81 2.56 8.76 7.15
CA GLU A 81 3.36 9.96 6.88
C GLU A 81 2.56 11.27 7.00
N ILE A 82 1.32 11.28 6.51
CA ILE A 82 0.41 12.43 6.61
C ILE A 82 -0.03 12.65 8.07
N GLY A 83 0.06 11.61 8.91
CA GLY A 83 -0.36 11.66 10.32
C GLY A 83 -1.81 11.28 10.56
N CYS A 84 -2.47 10.57 9.63
CA CYS A 84 -3.87 10.14 9.82
C CYS A 84 -4.04 9.22 11.03
N THR A 85 -3.00 8.45 11.38
CA THR A 85 -2.93 7.58 12.57
C THR A 85 -3.06 8.34 13.89
N SER A 86 -2.78 9.65 13.92
CA SER A 86 -2.97 10.48 15.13
C SER A 86 -4.42 10.52 15.60
N CYS A 87 -5.37 10.39 14.67
CA CYS A 87 -6.80 10.45 14.95
C CYS A 87 -7.54 9.14 14.67
N HIS A 88 -7.11 8.37 13.67
CA HIS A 88 -7.85 7.23 13.14
C HIS A 88 -7.09 5.92 13.29
N SER A 89 -7.81 4.85 13.58
CA SER A 89 -7.33 3.47 13.48
C SER A 89 -7.86 2.79 12.20
N ILE A 90 -7.15 1.73 11.77
CA ILE A 90 -7.62 0.78 10.76
C ILE A 90 -7.32 -0.63 11.29
N LYS A 91 -8.16 -1.07 12.22
CA LYS A 91 -7.98 -2.34 12.94
C LYS A 91 -7.92 -3.55 12.01
N SER A 92 -8.66 -3.57 10.90
CA SER A 92 -8.60 -4.69 9.94
C SER A 92 -7.23 -4.85 9.28
N LEU A 93 -6.44 -3.78 9.22
CA LEU A 93 -5.05 -3.78 8.73
C LEU A 93 -4.01 -3.78 9.86
N GLY A 94 -4.43 -3.92 11.12
CA GLY A 94 -3.54 -3.85 12.29
C GLY A 94 -2.96 -2.45 12.55
N ILE A 95 -3.51 -1.40 11.92
CA ILE A 95 -3.04 -0.03 12.12
C ILE A 95 -3.72 0.54 13.36
N SER A 96 -2.92 0.71 14.41
CA SER A 96 -3.34 1.42 15.61
C SER A 96 -3.30 2.92 15.38
N GLY A 97 -4.20 3.65 16.03
CA GLY A 97 -4.24 5.10 15.97
C GLY A 97 -5.07 5.69 17.11
N GLY A 98 -5.29 7.00 17.04
CA GLY A 98 -6.08 7.71 18.04
C GLY A 98 -7.56 7.33 18.07
N ASN A 99 -8.28 7.98 18.99
CA ASN A 99 -9.71 7.80 19.22
C ASN A 99 -10.53 9.07 18.92
N VAL A 100 -9.89 10.08 18.30
CA VAL A 100 -10.56 11.34 17.90
C VAL A 100 -11.46 11.10 16.70
N GLY A 101 -10.95 10.37 15.70
CA GLY A 101 -11.72 9.90 14.56
C GLY A 101 -12.17 8.44 14.75
N PRO A 102 -13.23 8.01 14.05
CA PRO A 102 -13.64 6.62 14.08
C PRO A 102 -12.59 5.71 13.44
N ASP A 103 -12.64 4.42 13.77
CA ASP A 103 -11.95 3.39 13.01
C ASP A 103 -12.44 3.41 11.55
N LEU A 104 -11.51 3.30 10.58
CA LEU A 104 -11.79 3.41 9.16
C LEU A 104 -11.78 2.05 8.44
N SER A 105 -11.71 0.93 9.17
CA SER A 105 -11.69 -0.42 8.57
C SER A 105 -12.87 -0.67 7.64
N LYS A 106 -14.01 0.00 7.89
CA LYS A 106 -15.22 -0.13 7.08
C LYS A 106 -15.64 1.18 6.42
N ALA A 107 -14.72 2.13 6.23
CA ALA A 107 -15.02 3.41 5.59
C ALA A 107 -15.57 3.26 4.16
N LEU A 108 -15.07 2.29 3.37
CA LEU A 108 -15.62 1.98 2.04
C LEU A 108 -17.10 1.56 2.09
N LEU A 109 -17.56 1.05 3.22
CA LEU A 109 -18.94 0.62 3.43
C LEU A 109 -19.79 1.69 4.15
N GLY A 110 -19.35 2.95 4.16
CA GLY A 110 -20.03 4.04 4.87
C GLY A 110 -19.67 4.12 6.37
N ASN A 111 -18.81 3.21 6.85
CA ASN A 111 -18.52 3.01 8.27
C ASN A 111 -19.77 2.63 9.10
N PRO A 112 -20.40 1.49 8.78
CA PRO A 112 -21.63 1.07 9.41
C PRO A 112 -21.44 0.87 10.92
N GLY A 113 -22.47 1.18 11.70
CA GLY A 113 -22.44 1.09 13.17
C GLY A 113 -21.81 2.30 13.87
N GLN A 114 -21.26 3.27 13.12
CA GLN A 114 -20.80 4.55 13.67
C GLN A 114 -21.90 5.60 13.48
N ALA A 115 -22.69 5.85 14.54
CA ALA A 115 -23.75 6.85 14.51
C ALA A 115 -23.19 8.23 14.11
N GLY A 116 -23.82 8.87 13.12
CA GLY A 116 -23.35 10.17 12.61
C GLY A 116 -22.10 10.09 11.74
N SER A 117 -21.76 8.92 11.18
CA SER A 117 -20.68 8.78 10.20
C SER A 117 -20.82 9.82 9.08
N VAL A 118 -19.84 10.72 9.00
CA VAL A 118 -19.75 11.74 7.95
C VAL A 118 -19.68 11.09 6.57
N ILE A 119 -19.05 9.92 6.46
CA ILE A 119 -18.94 9.17 5.20
C ILE A 119 -20.27 8.55 4.80
N ASP A 120 -21.01 7.95 5.73
CA ASP A 120 -22.36 7.40 5.45
C ASP A 120 -23.30 8.50 4.95
N LYS A 121 -23.30 9.66 5.63
CA LYS A 121 -24.06 10.84 5.21
C LYS A 121 -23.65 11.29 3.80
N TYR A 122 -22.35 11.38 3.54
CA TYR A 122 -21.83 11.79 2.23
C TYR A 122 -22.25 10.81 1.13
N PHE A 123 -22.20 9.50 1.37
CA PHE A 123 -22.63 8.50 0.41
C PHE A 123 -24.10 8.63 0.07
N LYS A 124 -24.98 8.75 1.07
CA LYS A 124 -26.43 8.93 0.87
C LYS A 124 -26.76 10.18 0.08
N GLU A 125 -26.12 11.31 0.39
CA GLU A 125 -26.29 12.57 -0.35
C GLU A 125 -25.84 12.47 -1.82
N ASN A 126 -24.94 11.54 -2.14
CA ASN A 126 -24.48 11.24 -3.49
C ASN A 126 -25.16 9.98 -4.09
N GLY A 127 -26.30 9.59 -3.54
CA GLY A 127 -27.15 8.51 -4.04
C GLY A 127 -26.53 7.12 -3.90
N LEU A 128 -25.83 6.85 -2.80
CA LEU A 128 -25.29 5.54 -2.45
C LEU A 128 -25.78 5.12 -1.06
N ASP A 129 -27.00 4.58 -0.99
CA ASP A 129 -27.60 4.12 0.27
C ASP A 129 -27.05 2.78 0.75
N ASN A 130 -26.60 1.93 -0.18
CA ASN A 130 -25.98 0.64 0.12
C ASN A 130 -24.59 0.55 -0.55
N PRO A 131 -23.53 1.05 0.11
CA PRO A 131 -22.18 1.02 -0.45
C PRO A 131 -21.63 -0.38 -0.70
N ALA A 132 -22.16 -1.41 -0.04
CA ALA A 132 -21.79 -2.80 -0.32
C ALA A 132 -22.33 -3.31 -1.68
N ALA A 133 -23.41 -2.71 -2.20
CA ALA A 133 -23.96 -3.07 -3.52
C ALA A 133 -23.17 -2.45 -4.68
N ASP A 134 -22.42 -1.37 -4.43
CA ASP A 134 -21.54 -0.74 -5.42
C ASP A 134 -20.25 -0.21 -4.76
N PRO A 135 -19.31 -1.11 -4.42
CA PRO A 135 -18.03 -0.72 -3.81
C PRO A 135 -17.19 0.19 -4.71
N GLN A 136 -17.36 0.11 -6.03
CA GLN A 136 -16.68 0.92 -7.01
C GLN A 136 -17.16 2.37 -6.90
N LYS A 137 -18.47 2.60 -6.86
CA LYS A 137 -19.04 3.93 -6.59
C LYS A 137 -18.63 4.42 -5.20
N ALA A 138 -18.62 3.57 -4.17
CA ALA A 138 -18.16 3.94 -2.84
C ALA A 138 -16.70 4.45 -2.84
N ALA A 139 -15.80 3.77 -3.57
CA ALA A 139 -14.41 4.19 -3.72
C ALA A 139 -14.28 5.54 -4.45
N GLN A 140 -15.08 5.77 -5.48
CA GLN A 140 -15.12 7.06 -6.19
C GLN A 140 -15.55 8.18 -5.24
N LEU A 141 -16.61 7.95 -4.45
CA LEU A 141 -17.09 8.92 -3.47
C LEU A 141 -16.08 9.16 -2.35
N LEU A 142 -15.35 8.15 -1.88
CA LEU A 142 -14.24 8.37 -0.94
C LEU A 142 -13.13 9.24 -1.55
N ALA A 143 -12.75 9.00 -2.80
CA ALA A 143 -11.77 9.83 -3.49
C ALA A 143 -12.24 11.29 -3.56
N GLN A 144 -13.52 11.51 -3.88
CA GLN A 144 -14.13 12.84 -3.91
C GLN A 144 -14.15 13.49 -2.52
N PHE A 145 -14.57 12.75 -1.49
CA PHE A 145 -14.58 13.22 -0.11
C PHE A 145 -13.17 13.62 0.37
N LEU A 146 -12.14 12.82 0.05
CA LEU A 146 -10.76 13.14 0.41
C LEU A 146 -10.16 14.28 -0.43
N THR A 147 -10.79 14.66 -1.54
CA THR A 147 -10.33 15.76 -2.42
C THR A 147 -11.05 17.08 -2.11
N ASN A 148 -12.35 17.00 -1.85
CA ASN A 148 -13.23 18.13 -1.61
C ASN A 148 -14.38 17.73 -0.66
N PRO A 149 -14.10 17.61 0.65
CA PRO A 149 -15.11 17.24 1.62
C PRO A 149 -16.16 18.37 1.76
N PRO A 150 -17.43 18.02 2.04
CA PRO A 150 -18.50 18.99 2.23
C PRO A 150 -18.28 19.82 3.51
N ASP A 151 -18.94 20.98 3.62
CA ASP A 151 -18.78 21.91 4.76
C ASP A 151 -19.06 21.27 6.12
N TYR A 152 -20.07 20.40 6.18
CA TYR A 152 -20.43 19.71 7.42
C TYR A 152 -19.37 18.69 7.90
N ALA A 153 -18.36 18.38 7.08
CA ALA A 153 -17.27 17.49 7.48
C ALA A 153 -16.29 18.14 8.48
N GLY A 154 -16.47 19.44 8.78
CA GLY A 154 -15.80 20.14 9.88
C GLY A 154 -14.28 19.96 9.87
N THR A 155 -13.75 19.34 10.91
CA THR A 155 -12.31 19.06 11.07
C THR A 155 -11.71 18.39 9.84
N MET A 156 -12.40 17.43 9.22
CA MET A 156 -11.86 16.74 8.04
C MET A 156 -11.67 17.70 6.86
N LYS A 157 -12.57 18.67 6.67
CA LYS A 157 -12.43 19.69 5.62
C LYS A 157 -11.21 20.57 5.85
N THR A 158 -11.00 21.01 7.09
CA THR A 158 -9.80 21.76 7.46
C THR A 158 -8.53 20.96 7.20
N MET A 159 -8.49 19.68 7.63
CA MET A 159 -7.31 18.82 7.43
C MET A 159 -7.02 18.56 5.95
N VAL A 160 -8.04 18.25 5.13
CA VAL A 160 -7.86 18.06 3.68
C VAL A 160 -7.32 19.31 3.01
N ASN A 161 -7.80 20.50 3.37
CA ASN A 161 -7.26 21.75 2.83
C ASN A 161 -5.80 21.95 3.20
N THR A 162 -5.41 21.65 4.44
CA THR A 162 -4.01 21.67 4.87
C THR A 162 -3.16 20.69 4.06
N TYR A 163 -3.63 19.46 3.85
CA TYR A 163 -2.91 18.45 3.09
C TYR A 163 -2.74 18.84 1.63
N LYS A 164 -3.76 19.43 0.99
CA LYS A 164 -3.66 19.92 -0.39
C LYS A 164 -2.59 21.01 -0.54
N ASN A 165 -2.40 21.83 0.48
CA ASN A 165 -1.34 22.85 0.49
C ASN A 165 0.05 22.25 0.73
N ALA A 166 0.13 21.20 1.54
CA ALA A 166 1.39 20.53 1.87
C ALA A 166 1.87 19.54 0.80
N TYR A 167 0.92 18.93 0.07
CA TYR A 167 1.16 17.85 -0.88
C TYR A 167 0.57 18.22 -2.24
N PRO A 168 1.38 18.77 -3.18
CA PRO A 168 0.91 19.10 -4.53
C PRO A 168 0.36 17.89 -5.29
N ASP A 169 0.81 16.69 -4.92
CA ASP A 169 0.41 15.38 -5.43
C ASP A 169 -0.83 14.79 -4.70
N TRP A 170 -1.50 15.56 -3.82
CA TRP A 170 -2.60 15.07 -2.99
C TRP A 170 -3.66 14.32 -3.79
N ALA A 171 -4.22 14.95 -4.82
CA ALA A 171 -5.31 14.38 -5.60
C ALA A 171 -4.84 13.32 -6.62
N THR A 172 -3.58 13.41 -7.09
CA THR A 172 -3.08 12.58 -8.19
C THR A 172 -2.37 11.32 -7.72
N GLU A 173 -1.77 11.33 -6.53
CA GLU A 173 -1.04 10.17 -6.00
C GLU A 173 -1.58 9.70 -4.65
N ARG A 174 -1.77 10.62 -3.70
CA ARG A 174 -2.08 10.24 -2.31
C ARG A 174 -3.50 9.75 -2.14
N VAL A 175 -4.48 10.48 -2.66
CA VAL A 175 -5.89 10.08 -2.59
C VAL A 175 -6.13 8.72 -3.24
N PRO A 176 -5.65 8.43 -4.48
CA PRO A 176 -5.78 7.10 -5.06
C PRO A 176 -5.19 5.99 -4.17
N ALA A 177 -3.99 6.21 -3.63
CA ALA A 177 -3.34 5.26 -2.72
C ALA A 177 -4.12 5.02 -1.42
N LEU A 178 -4.63 6.09 -0.80
CA LEU A 178 -5.46 5.99 0.39
C LEU A 178 -6.77 5.24 0.10
N VAL A 179 -7.38 5.43 -1.06
CA VAL A 179 -8.60 4.70 -1.45
C VAL A 179 -8.33 3.22 -1.65
N GLU A 180 -7.23 2.84 -2.31
CA GLU A 180 -6.86 1.42 -2.44
C GLU A 180 -6.58 0.76 -1.10
N MET A 181 -5.93 1.47 -0.17
CA MET A 181 -5.78 1.00 1.22
C MET A 181 -7.14 0.81 1.91
N LEU A 182 -8.09 1.72 1.74
CA LEU A 182 -9.43 1.60 2.33
C LEU A 182 -10.25 0.47 1.70
N LYS A 183 -10.00 0.13 0.43
CA LYS A 183 -10.55 -1.08 -0.21
C LYS A 183 -9.98 -2.36 0.37
N GLU A 184 -8.66 -2.42 0.56
CA GLU A 184 -8.00 -3.54 1.24
C GLU A 184 -8.56 -3.72 2.66
N ALA A 185 -8.74 -2.63 3.41
CA ALA A 185 -9.28 -2.66 4.76
C ALA A 185 -10.71 -3.19 4.85
N ALA A 186 -11.51 -2.95 3.80
CA ALA A 186 -12.92 -3.28 3.76
C ALA A 186 -13.23 -4.70 3.25
N LYS A 187 -12.24 -5.38 2.64
CA LYS A 187 -12.33 -6.74 2.11
C LYS A 187 -12.78 -7.77 3.17
#